data_AF-A0A9E6F8M4-F1
#
_entry.id   AF-A0A9E6F8M4-F1
#
_cell.length_a   1.000
_cell.length_b   1.000
_cell.length_c   1.000
_cell.angle_alpha   90.00
_cell.angle_beta   90.00
_cell.angle_gamma   90.00
#
_symmetry.space_group_name_H-M   'P 1'
#
loop_
_entity.id
_entity.type
_entity.pdbx_description
1 polymer ?
#
loop_
_entity_poly.entity_id
_entity_poly.type
_entity_poly.pdbx_seq_one_letter_code
_entity_poly.pdbx_strand_id
1 'polypeptide(L)'
;MGGKKIIELPEGYDIRDIEKLIKEDKQEKKVNQYRRALSLFIEIIKETKHKVIITLDGRDTAGKGYTLKKMTEYLDTRVFNIVSFGGIPKPEERKNWFERYSSHFFSEEKIITLFDRSWYNRAIVEPVMDFCTLEEYEDFMKKVIGFEESIISDQNTHFRKVYLSISREVQKKRLEEREEIMKRWKSSKVDEVAQQKWEKYTYAKRQVLEKTNVELTPWHVIDSNIRYLAVIEVIKLLINSHQEVANIVSKKLKVNLKPNKKIYRLGKDELILMNKRGEYGKPFNLRKAE
;
A
#
# COMPACT_ATOMS: atom_id res chain seq x y z
N MET A 1 46.57 -2.67 -27.27
CA MET A 1 46.07 -3.60 -26.24
C MET A 1 45.80 -2.80 -24.97
N GLY A 2 44.56 -2.38 -24.75
CA GLY A 2 44.18 -1.64 -23.55
C GLY A 2 44.04 -2.60 -22.37
N GLY A 3 45.05 -2.65 -21.50
CA GLY A 3 45.01 -3.47 -20.30
C GLY A 3 43.80 -3.14 -19.45
N LYS A 4 43.02 -4.15 -19.06
CA LYS A 4 41.97 -3.99 -18.05
C LYS A 4 42.65 -3.49 -16.78
N LYS A 5 42.38 -2.25 -16.38
CA LYS A 5 42.73 -1.75 -15.05
C LYS A 5 42.02 -2.64 -14.04
N ILE A 6 42.78 -3.47 -13.33
CA ILE A 6 42.29 -4.18 -12.15
C ILE A 6 42.09 -3.09 -11.10
N ILE A 7 40.84 -2.82 -10.76
CA ILE A 7 40.50 -1.93 -9.64
C ILE A 7 40.56 -2.83 -8.41
N GLU A 8 41.61 -2.68 -7.60
CA GLU A 8 41.67 -3.30 -6.28
C GLU A 8 40.64 -2.63 -5.36
N LEU A 9 39.86 -3.45 -4.66
CA LEU A 9 38.83 -2.96 -3.74
C LEU A 9 39.47 -2.48 -2.44
N PRO A 10 38.94 -1.41 -1.80
CA PRO A 10 39.36 -1.02 -0.47
C PRO A 10 39.24 -2.20 0.51
N GLU A 11 40.15 -2.30 1.48
CA GLU A 11 40.09 -3.32 2.53
C GLU A 11 38.70 -3.36 3.19
N GLY A 12 38.12 -4.56 3.28
CA GLY A 12 36.82 -4.80 3.89
C GLY A 12 35.61 -4.82 2.93
N TYR A 13 35.81 -4.56 1.63
CA TYR A 13 34.74 -4.72 0.63
C TYR A 13 34.93 -5.98 -0.23
N ASP A 14 34.00 -6.93 -0.13
CA ASP A 14 33.91 -8.06 -1.08
C ASP A 14 33.16 -7.62 -2.36
N ILE A 15 33.49 -8.24 -3.49
CA ILE A 15 32.83 -8.08 -4.79
C ILE A 15 31.31 -8.20 -4.64
N ARG A 16 30.84 -9.10 -3.77
CA ARG A 16 29.40 -9.30 -3.50
C ARG A 16 28.72 -8.05 -2.92
N ASP A 17 29.41 -7.31 -2.07
CA ASP A 17 28.87 -6.06 -1.49
C ASP A 17 28.76 -4.98 -2.56
N ILE A 18 29.73 -4.91 -3.47
CA ILE A 18 29.72 -3.95 -4.58
C ILE A 18 28.62 -4.29 -5.58
N GLU A 19 28.45 -5.56 -5.95
CA GLU A 19 27.35 -6.00 -6.81
C GLU A 19 25.98 -5.64 -6.22
N LYS A 20 25.84 -5.81 -4.90
CA LYS A 20 24.63 -5.41 -4.17
C LYS A 20 24.42 -3.89 -4.24
N LEU A 21 25.45 -3.08 -3.96
CA LEU A 21 25.37 -1.61 -4.04
C LEU A 21 25.02 -1.12 -5.45
N ILE A 22 25.65 -1.68 -6.49
CA ILE A 22 25.33 -1.36 -7.90
C ILE A 22 23.87 -1.70 -8.20
N LYS A 23 23.38 -2.84 -7.71
CA LYS A 23 21.99 -3.25 -7.89
C LYS A 23 21.03 -2.31 -7.17
N GLU A 24 21.36 -1.87 -5.96
CA GLU A 24 20.56 -0.90 -5.18
C GLU A 24 20.52 0.47 -5.86
N ASP A 25 21.66 0.99 -6.33
CA ASP A 25 21.74 2.23 -7.11
C ASP A 25 20.88 2.18 -8.38
N LYS A 26 20.93 1.06 -9.12
CA LYS A 26 20.07 0.86 -10.31
C LYS A 26 18.59 0.87 -9.96
N GLN A 27 18.19 0.32 -8.80
CA GLN A 27 16.80 0.34 -8.34
C GLN A 27 16.38 1.76 -7.95
N GLU A 28 17.22 2.46 -7.18
CA GLU A 28 16.95 3.82 -6.72
C GLU A 28 16.82 4.80 -7.90
N LYS A 29 17.70 4.69 -8.91
CA LYS A 29 17.60 5.47 -10.17
C LYS A 29 16.26 5.26 -10.87
N LYS A 30 15.76 4.02 -10.92
CA LYS A 30 14.43 3.74 -11.50
C LYS A 30 13.32 4.38 -10.68
N VAL A 31 13.35 4.27 -9.35
CA VAL A 31 12.35 4.89 -8.47
C VAL A 31 12.36 6.41 -8.62
N ASN A 32 13.55 7.03 -8.70
CA ASN A 32 13.73 8.47 -8.86
C ASN A 32 13.10 9.03 -10.15
N GLN A 33 13.12 8.26 -11.24
CA GLN A 33 12.40 8.64 -12.46
C GLN A 33 10.90 8.86 -12.20
N TYR A 34 10.27 7.99 -11.41
CA TYR A 34 8.85 8.10 -11.08
C TYR A 34 8.58 9.12 -9.98
N ARG A 35 9.51 9.32 -9.03
CA ARG A 35 9.40 10.41 -8.04
C ARG A 35 9.41 11.78 -8.71
N ARG A 36 10.26 11.98 -9.72
CA ARG A 36 10.24 13.21 -10.54
C ARG A 36 8.89 13.42 -11.23
N ALA A 37 8.30 12.34 -11.73
CA ALA A 37 6.95 12.38 -12.29
C ALA A 37 5.89 12.73 -11.26
N LEU A 38 6.02 12.20 -10.04
CA LEU A 38 5.14 12.51 -8.92
C LEU A 38 5.26 13.98 -8.49
N SER A 39 6.47 14.55 -8.44
CA SER A 39 6.66 15.98 -8.11
C SER A 39 5.94 16.88 -9.11
N LEU A 40 6.09 16.64 -10.42
CA LEU A 40 5.38 17.41 -11.45
C LEU A 40 3.86 17.21 -11.37
N PHE A 41 3.40 15.99 -11.09
CA PHE A 41 1.97 15.72 -10.87
C PHE A 41 1.43 16.57 -9.71
N ILE A 42 2.14 16.59 -8.58
CA ILE A 42 1.78 17.34 -7.37
C ILE A 42 1.68 18.85 -7.65
N GLU A 43 2.65 19.41 -8.37
CA GLU A 43 2.62 20.82 -8.78
C GLU A 43 1.33 21.15 -9.56
N ILE A 44 0.97 20.31 -10.54
CA ILE A 44 -0.21 20.54 -11.38
C ILE A 44 -1.50 20.39 -10.58
N ILE A 45 -1.65 19.32 -9.77
CA ILE A 45 -2.88 19.12 -8.98
C ILE A 45 -3.07 20.20 -7.91
N LYS A 46 -1.98 20.76 -7.38
CA LYS A 46 -2.03 21.88 -6.44
C LYS A 46 -2.64 23.12 -7.08
N GLU A 47 -2.15 23.51 -8.26
CA GLU A 47 -2.65 24.67 -9.00
C GLU A 47 -4.10 24.50 -9.46
N THR A 48 -4.47 23.27 -9.82
CA THR A 48 -5.82 22.90 -10.27
C THR A 48 -6.75 22.51 -9.12
N LYS A 49 -6.31 22.68 -7.86
CA LYS A 49 -7.08 22.41 -6.64
C LYS A 49 -7.65 20.98 -6.54
N HIS A 50 -6.98 20.03 -7.18
CA HIS A 50 -7.28 18.60 -7.04
C HIS A 50 -6.61 18.01 -5.81
N LYS A 51 -7.27 17.00 -5.24
CA LYS A 51 -6.82 16.32 -4.04
C LYS A 51 -6.81 14.81 -4.24
N VAL A 52 -5.95 14.09 -3.54
CA VAL A 52 -5.78 12.64 -3.71
C VAL A 52 -5.72 11.90 -2.38
N ILE A 53 -6.51 10.84 -2.23
CA ILE A 53 -6.44 9.91 -1.11
C ILE A 53 -6.00 8.54 -1.61
N ILE A 54 -4.98 7.96 -0.96
CA ILE A 54 -4.57 6.58 -1.21
C ILE A 54 -4.56 5.78 0.08
N THR A 55 -5.15 4.60 0.05
CA THR A 55 -4.99 3.60 1.12
C THR A 55 -4.05 2.49 0.69
N LEU A 56 -3.10 2.14 1.56
CA LEU A 56 -2.28 0.94 1.41
C LEU A 56 -2.67 -0.07 2.48
N ASP A 57 -3.41 -1.10 2.07
CA ASP A 57 -3.70 -2.28 2.86
C ASP A 57 -2.89 -3.48 2.37
N GLY A 58 -2.91 -4.55 3.15
CA GLY A 58 -2.14 -5.76 2.86
C GLY A 58 -1.65 -6.41 4.13
N ARG A 59 -1.19 -7.65 4.01
CA ARG A 59 -0.64 -8.44 5.13
C ARG A 59 0.50 -7.70 5.83
N ASP A 60 0.78 -8.08 7.06
CA ASP A 60 2.03 -7.65 7.68
C ASP A 60 3.23 -8.14 6.87
N THR A 61 4.27 -7.30 6.89
CA THR A 61 5.46 -7.37 6.03
C THR A 61 5.25 -7.14 4.53
N ALA A 62 4.03 -6.85 4.05
CA ALA A 62 3.78 -6.54 2.63
C ALA A 62 4.58 -5.33 2.12
N GLY A 63 4.91 -4.38 3.01
CA GLY A 63 5.79 -3.27 2.69
C GLY A 63 5.09 -1.91 2.61
N LYS A 64 3.89 -1.76 3.17
CA LYS A 64 3.11 -0.51 3.23
C LYS A 64 3.95 0.71 3.64
N GLY A 65 4.47 0.72 4.86
CA GLY A 65 5.34 1.81 5.34
C GLY A 65 6.65 1.99 4.55
N TYR A 66 7.24 0.92 4.00
CA TYR A 66 8.40 1.07 3.10
C TYR A 66 8.01 1.79 1.81
N THR A 67 6.86 1.44 1.24
CA THR A 67 6.34 2.04 0.01
C THR A 67 6.04 3.51 0.21
N LEU A 68 5.36 3.87 1.30
CA LEU A 68 5.07 5.27 1.66
C LEU A 68 6.35 6.06 1.88
N LYS A 69 7.26 5.56 2.73
CA LYS A 69 8.55 6.22 2.98
C LYS A 69 9.32 6.44 1.69
N LYS A 70 9.37 5.45 0.80
CA LYS A 70 10.10 5.57 -0.46
C LYS A 70 9.38 6.51 -1.42
N MET A 71 8.07 6.46 -1.62
CA MET A 71 7.43 7.39 -2.55
C MET A 71 7.54 8.85 -2.11
N THR A 72 7.53 9.13 -0.79
CA THR A 72 7.53 10.50 -0.25
C THR A 72 8.91 11.06 0.09
N GLU A 73 10.00 10.30 -0.09
CA GLU A 73 11.36 10.65 0.36
C GLU A 73 11.86 12.03 -0.10
N TYR A 74 11.40 12.52 -1.25
CA TYR A 74 11.80 13.81 -1.84
C TYR A 74 10.61 14.77 -2.09
N LEU A 75 9.48 14.53 -1.44
CA LEU A 75 8.31 15.40 -1.57
C LEU A 75 8.29 16.45 -0.47
N ASP A 76 7.74 17.63 -0.78
CA ASP A 76 7.47 18.66 0.22
C ASP A 76 6.45 18.14 1.25
N THR A 77 6.82 18.10 2.52
CA THR A 77 5.97 17.59 3.61
C THR A 77 4.69 18.42 3.83
N ARG A 78 4.60 19.61 3.25
CA ARG A 78 3.40 20.46 3.29
C ARG A 78 2.31 20.03 2.33
N VAL A 79 2.62 19.18 1.34
CA VAL A 79 1.64 18.76 0.32
C VAL A 79 0.95 17.44 0.66
N PHE A 80 1.52 16.64 1.57
CA PHE A 80 1.00 15.33 1.93
C PHE A 80 1.00 15.07 3.45
N ASN A 81 0.07 14.24 3.92
CA ASN A 81 0.15 13.60 5.24
C ASN A 81 0.17 12.09 5.09
N ILE A 82 0.97 11.43 5.95
CA ILE A 82 0.92 9.98 6.15
C ILE A 82 0.15 9.73 7.45
N VAL A 83 -0.97 9.02 7.34
CA VAL A 83 -1.80 8.63 8.47
C VAL A 83 -1.50 7.17 8.79
N SER A 84 -1.03 6.92 10.01
CA SER A 84 -0.72 5.58 10.51
C SER A 84 -1.19 5.50 11.96
N PHE A 85 -2.16 4.62 12.22
CA PHE A 85 -2.67 4.40 13.56
C PHE A 85 -1.87 3.28 14.25
N GLY A 86 -1.32 3.59 15.41
CA GLY A 86 -0.76 2.60 16.34
C GLY A 86 -1.80 2.18 17.38
N GLY A 87 -1.66 0.95 17.90
CA GLY A 87 -2.44 0.48 19.05
C GLY A 87 -3.89 0.10 18.75
N ILE A 88 -4.62 -0.20 19.83
CA ILE A 88 -6.05 -0.59 19.79
C ILE A 88 -6.89 0.69 19.78
N PRO A 89 -7.93 0.79 18.92
CA PRO A 89 -8.81 1.96 18.87
C PRO A 89 -9.55 2.18 20.20
N LYS A 90 -9.72 3.44 20.62
CA LYS A 90 -10.52 3.82 21.78
C LYS A 90 -12.00 3.44 21.58
N PRO A 91 -12.79 3.24 22.66
CA PRO A 91 -14.21 2.91 22.53
C PRO A 91 -15.02 3.89 21.64
N GLU A 92 -14.70 5.17 21.68
CA GLU A 92 -15.33 6.19 20.83
C GLU A 92 -14.96 6.04 19.36
N GLU A 93 -13.66 5.85 19.05
CA GLU A 93 -13.18 5.57 17.69
C GLU A 93 -13.80 4.28 17.11
N ARG A 94 -14.10 3.30 17.96
CA ARG A 94 -14.78 2.06 17.53
C ARG A 94 -16.21 2.33 17.09
N LYS A 95 -16.92 3.23 17.78
CA LYS A 95 -18.30 3.64 17.41
C LYS A 95 -18.31 4.51 16.16
N ASN A 96 -17.36 5.45 16.06
CA ASN A 96 -17.26 6.39 14.94
C ASN A 96 -16.14 5.98 13.98
N TRP A 97 -16.25 4.76 13.44
CA TRP A 97 -15.15 4.12 12.72
C TRP A 97 -14.64 4.92 11.53
N PHE A 98 -15.54 5.49 10.71
CA PHE A 98 -15.14 6.25 9.53
C PHE A 98 -14.63 7.66 9.87
N GLU A 99 -15.21 8.31 10.89
CA GLU A 99 -14.78 9.63 11.37
C GLU A 99 -13.32 9.61 11.84
N ARG A 100 -12.92 8.50 12.47
CA ARG A 100 -11.53 8.23 12.84
C ARG A 100 -10.56 8.43 11.67
N TYR A 101 -10.95 8.10 10.45
CA TYR A 101 -10.11 8.25 9.25
C TYR A 101 -10.37 9.57 8.54
N SER A 102 -11.63 9.96 8.37
CA SER A 102 -11.99 11.17 7.61
C SER A 102 -11.54 12.46 8.27
N SER A 103 -11.35 12.48 9.60
CA SER A 103 -10.76 13.61 10.33
C SER A 103 -9.32 13.94 9.89
N HIS A 104 -8.64 13.01 9.21
CA HIS A 104 -7.29 13.21 8.68
C HIS A 104 -7.27 13.54 7.18
N PHE A 105 -8.41 13.61 6.51
CA PHE A 105 -8.44 13.98 5.09
C PHE A 105 -7.97 15.41 4.93
N PHE A 106 -6.92 15.59 4.13
CA PHE A 106 -6.41 16.90 3.74
C PHE A 106 -6.12 17.81 4.94
N SER A 107 -5.57 17.25 6.03
CA SER A 107 -5.30 18.02 7.24
C SER A 107 -4.47 19.27 6.92
N GLU A 108 -4.97 20.44 7.34
CA GLU A 108 -4.40 21.76 7.01
C GLU A 108 -4.49 22.07 5.49
N GLU A 109 -3.42 22.55 4.88
CA GLU A 109 -3.32 22.90 3.46
C GLU A 109 -2.85 21.72 2.58
N LYS A 110 -2.89 20.49 3.12
CA LYS A 110 -2.36 19.29 2.44
C LYS A 110 -3.37 18.80 1.39
N ILE A 111 -2.86 18.42 0.21
CA ILE A 111 -3.69 17.97 -0.92
C ILE A 111 -3.61 16.46 -1.16
N ILE A 112 -2.68 15.75 -0.51
CA ILE A 112 -2.54 14.30 -0.58
C ILE A 112 -2.64 13.68 0.80
N THR A 113 -3.50 12.68 0.97
CA THR A 113 -3.57 11.86 2.19
C THR A 113 -3.23 10.41 1.90
N LEU A 114 -2.23 9.88 2.61
CA LEU A 114 -1.70 8.53 2.43
C LEU A 114 -1.94 7.71 3.70
N PHE A 115 -2.71 6.63 3.62
CA PHE A 115 -3.00 5.76 4.76
C PHE A 115 -2.08 4.52 4.77
N ASP A 116 -1.32 4.33 5.86
CA ASP A 116 -0.65 3.06 6.19
C ASP A 116 -1.61 2.20 7.02
N ARG A 117 -2.32 1.30 6.33
CA ARG A 117 -3.58 0.68 6.77
C ARG A 117 -4.72 1.69 6.81
N SER A 118 -5.92 1.24 6.46
CA SER A 118 -7.10 2.10 6.34
C SER A 118 -8.25 1.63 7.21
N TRP A 119 -9.44 2.19 6.96
CA TRP A 119 -10.70 1.73 7.54
C TRP A 119 -10.96 0.24 7.29
N TYR A 120 -10.32 -0.36 6.28
CA TYR A 120 -10.34 -1.80 6.04
C TYR A 120 -9.68 -2.66 7.12
N ASN A 121 -8.99 -2.07 8.11
CA ASN A 121 -8.58 -2.81 9.31
C ASN A 121 -9.75 -3.56 9.95
N ARG A 122 -10.96 -2.97 9.95
CA ARG A 122 -12.19 -3.57 10.47
C ARG A 122 -12.64 -4.82 9.71
N ALA A 123 -12.22 -4.99 8.45
CA ALA A 123 -12.58 -6.14 7.63
C ALA A 123 -11.42 -7.10 7.32
N ILE A 124 -10.18 -6.72 7.65
CA ILE A 124 -9.00 -7.53 7.37
C ILE A 124 -8.31 -7.97 8.65
N VAL A 125 -7.83 -7.02 9.46
CA VAL A 125 -6.97 -7.31 10.61
C VAL A 125 -7.81 -7.66 11.83
N GLU A 126 -8.76 -6.79 12.19
CA GLU A 126 -9.59 -6.99 13.38
C GLU A 126 -10.33 -8.33 13.40
N PRO A 127 -10.99 -8.77 12.32
CA PRO A 127 -11.71 -10.04 12.35
C PRO A 127 -10.79 -11.27 12.38
N VAL A 128 -9.60 -11.20 11.78
CA VAL A 128 -8.61 -12.29 11.82
C VAL A 128 -7.94 -12.41 13.20
N MET A 129 -7.86 -11.28 13.91
CA MET A 129 -7.23 -11.15 15.23
C MET A 129 -8.22 -11.12 16.39
N ASP A 130 -9.52 -11.31 16.12
CA ASP A 130 -10.59 -11.31 17.13
C ASP A 130 -10.71 -9.97 17.88
N PHE A 131 -10.34 -8.85 17.25
CA PHE A 131 -10.38 -7.50 17.82
C PHE A 131 -11.72 -6.78 17.64
N CYS A 132 -12.55 -7.22 16.70
CA CYS A 132 -13.91 -6.73 16.51
C CYS A 132 -14.96 -7.78 16.84
N THR A 133 -16.19 -7.34 17.10
CA THR A 133 -17.36 -8.21 17.14
C THR A 133 -17.92 -8.44 15.74
N LEU A 134 -18.85 -9.39 15.61
CA LEU A 134 -19.59 -9.62 14.37
C LEU A 134 -20.36 -8.37 13.94
N GLU A 135 -21.01 -7.69 14.88
CA GLU A 135 -21.84 -6.50 14.64
C GLU A 135 -20.98 -5.33 14.12
N GLU A 136 -19.78 -5.11 14.69
CA GLU A 136 -18.85 -4.08 14.20
C GLU A 136 -18.36 -4.39 12.77
N TYR A 137 -18.10 -5.66 12.46
CA TYR A 137 -17.70 -6.09 11.12
C TYR A 137 -18.83 -5.89 10.11
N GLU A 138 -20.04 -6.35 10.43
CA GLU A 138 -21.21 -6.25 9.56
C GLU A 138 -21.62 -4.79 9.31
N ASP A 139 -21.61 -3.95 10.35
CA ASP A 139 -21.87 -2.51 10.25
C ASP A 139 -20.88 -1.84 9.29
N PHE A 140 -19.59 -2.15 9.43
CA PHE A 140 -18.57 -1.65 8.51
C PHE A 140 -18.81 -2.10 7.07
N MET A 141 -19.03 -3.41 6.86
CA MET A 141 -19.21 -3.96 5.52
C MET A 141 -20.46 -3.41 4.82
N LYS A 142 -21.50 -3.05 5.59
CA LYS A 142 -22.71 -2.40 5.07
C LYS A 142 -22.47 -0.95 4.64
N LYS A 143 -21.59 -0.23 5.34
CA LYS A 143 -21.40 1.23 5.17
C LYS A 143 -20.21 1.63 4.30
N VAL A 144 -19.20 0.76 4.16
CA VAL A 144 -17.90 1.13 3.57
C VAL A 144 -18.01 1.64 2.13
N ILE A 145 -18.88 1.07 1.30
CA ILE A 145 -19.05 1.54 -0.09
C ILE A 145 -19.64 2.96 -0.09
N GLY A 146 -20.71 3.21 0.67
CA GLY A 146 -21.30 4.55 0.75
C GLY A 146 -20.34 5.59 1.33
N PHE A 147 -19.49 5.19 2.29
CA PHE A 147 -18.40 6.05 2.76
C PHE A 147 -17.41 6.38 1.64
N GLU A 148 -16.98 5.40 0.86
CA GLU A 148 -16.06 5.63 -0.26
C GLU A 148 -16.67 6.49 -1.36
N GLU A 149 -17.95 6.29 -1.66
CA GLU A 149 -18.71 7.13 -2.60
C GLU A 149 -18.78 8.58 -2.09
N SER A 150 -18.94 8.80 -0.79
CA SER A 150 -18.92 10.15 -0.19
C SER A 150 -17.56 10.84 -0.32
N ILE A 151 -16.46 10.08 -0.45
CA ILE A 151 -15.13 10.66 -0.69
C ILE A 151 -15.05 11.24 -2.10
N ILE A 152 -15.56 10.50 -3.09
CA ILE A 152 -15.45 10.86 -4.51
C ILE A 152 -16.65 11.67 -5.01
N SER A 153 -17.61 12.01 -4.15
CA SER A 153 -18.69 12.94 -4.51
C SER A 153 -18.18 14.34 -4.78
N ASP A 154 -17.03 14.71 -4.20
CA ASP A 154 -16.25 15.86 -4.66
C ASP A 154 -15.46 15.47 -5.92
N GLN A 155 -15.82 16.09 -7.05
CA GLN A 155 -15.19 15.84 -8.35
C GLN A 155 -13.69 16.18 -8.37
N ASN A 156 -13.22 17.00 -7.43
CA ASN A 156 -11.82 17.34 -7.31
C ASN A 156 -11.02 16.37 -6.43
N THR A 157 -11.69 15.45 -5.74
CA THR A 157 -11.07 14.46 -4.85
C THR A 157 -10.99 13.09 -5.53
N HIS A 158 -9.77 12.60 -5.69
CA HIS A 158 -9.48 11.31 -6.29
C HIS A 158 -9.14 10.28 -5.22
N PHE A 159 -9.75 9.10 -5.26
CA PHE A 159 -9.51 8.03 -4.29
C PHE A 159 -9.05 6.73 -4.95
N ARG A 160 -8.03 6.09 -4.37
CA ARG A 160 -7.54 4.77 -4.77
C ARG A 160 -7.25 3.90 -3.55
N LYS A 161 -7.82 2.70 -3.51
CA LYS A 161 -7.48 1.67 -2.50
C LYS A 161 -6.60 0.58 -3.05
N VAL A 162 -5.51 0.31 -2.34
CA VAL A 162 -4.43 -0.58 -2.80
C VAL A 162 -4.25 -1.72 -1.82
N TYR A 163 -4.21 -2.94 -2.34
CA TYR A 163 -3.79 -4.12 -1.59
C TYR A 163 -2.38 -4.55 -2.04
N LEU A 164 -1.39 -4.40 -1.15
CA LEU A 164 -0.05 -4.95 -1.36
C LEU A 164 -0.06 -6.45 -1.06
N SER A 165 0.07 -7.25 -2.11
CA SER A 165 0.11 -8.72 -2.03
C SER A 165 1.55 -9.21 -1.94
N ILE A 166 1.79 -10.24 -1.15
CA ILE A 166 3.09 -10.96 -1.07
C ILE A 166 2.83 -12.45 -1.04
N SER A 167 3.84 -13.25 -1.41
CA SER A 167 3.79 -14.70 -1.21
C SER A 167 4.09 -15.07 0.25
N ARG A 168 3.72 -16.29 0.64
CA ARG A 168 3.93 -16.79 2.01
C ARG A 168 5.42 -16.88 2.34
N GLU A 169 6.22 -17.30 1.37
CA GLU A 169 7.67 -17.44 1.46
C GLU A 169 8.32 -16.06 1.64
N VAL A 170 7.87 -15.06 0.88
CA VAL A 170 8.33 -13.68 1.06
C VAL A 170 7.93 -13.15 2.42
N GLN A 171 6.72 -13.43 2.91
CA GLN A 171 6.31 -13.03 4.25
C GLN A 171 7.23 -13.63 5.31
N LYS A 172 7.52 -14.94 5.22
CA LYS A 172 8.40 -15.66 6.16
C LYS A 172 9.80 -15.03 6.18
N LYS A 173 10.42 -14.87 5.01
CA LYS A 173 11.74 -14.24 4.88
C LYS A 173 11.78 -12.84 5.49
N ARG A 174 10.74 -12.03 5.25
CA ARG A 174 10.68 -10.65 5.78
C ARG A 174 10.43 -10.58 7.28
N LEU A 175 9.82 -11.62 7.88
CA LEU A 175 9.67 -11.74 9.33
C LEU A 175 11.03 -12.07 9.95
N GLU A 176 11.78 -13.01 9.38
CA GLU A 176 13.15 -13.34 9.81
C GLU A 176 14.07 -12.10 9.73
N GLU A 177 13.97 -11.30 8.65
CA GLU A 177 14.69 -10.02 8.54
C GLU A 177 14.37 -9.02 9.66
N ARG A 178 13.25 -9.13 10.38
CA ARG A 178 12.90 -8.22 11.49
C ARG A 178 13.67 -8.51 12.78
N GLU A 179 14.34 -9.64 12.89
CA GLU A 179 15.18 -9.97 14.06
C GLU A 179 16.42 -9.07 14.18
N GLU A 180 16.85 -8.50 13.04
CA GLU A 180 17.89 -7.47 12.97
C GLU A 180 17.55 -6.26 13.86
N ILE A 181 18.53 -5.78 14.63
CA ILE A 181 18.36 -4.70 15.63
C ILE A 181 17.65 -3.47 15.04
N MET A 182 18.05 -3.03 13.84
CA MET A 182 17.49 -1.85 13.15
C MET A 182 16.06 -2.03 12.64
N LYS A 183 15.54 -3.27 12.64
CA LYS A 183 14.19 -3.62 12.19
C LYS A 183 13.33 -4.18 13.31
N ARG A 184 13.89 -4.47 14.49
CA ARG A 184 13.21 -5.08 15.64
C ARG A 184 12.02 -4.28 16.16
N TRP A 185 12.07 -2.95 16.06
CA TRP A 185 10.93 -2.09 16.43
C TRP A 185 9.68 -2.35 15.57
N LYS A 186 9.81 -3.04 14.43
CA LYS A 186 8.70 -3.43 13.56
C LYS A 186 8.03 -4.74 13.98
N SER A 187 8.56 -5.44 14.97
CA SER A 187 7.98 -6.70 15.46
C SER A 187 6.75 -6.44 16.33
N SER A 188 5.72 -7.27 16.17
CA SER A 188 4.45 -7.17 16.90
C SER A 188 3.89 -8.55 17.23
N LYS A 189 2.98 -8.64 18.21
CA LYS A 189 2.25 -9.89 18.52
C LYS A 189 1.50 -10.48 17.30
N VAL A 190 1.15 -9.64 16.32
CA VAL A 190 0.52 -10.09 15.07
C VAL A 190 1.53 -10.86 14.20
N ASP A 191 2.80 -10.44 14.21
CA ASP A 191 3.87 -11.06 13.42
C ASP A 191 4.16 -12.52 13.87
N GLU A 192 4.05 -12.80 15.17
CA GLU A 192 4.26 -14.14 15.76
C GLU A 192 3.30 -15.18 15.18
N VAL A 193 2.04 -14.78 14.95
CA VAL A 193 0.98 -15.66 14.43
C VAL A 193 0.71 -15.44 12.94
N ALA A 194 1.43 -14.53 12.27
CA ALA A 194 1.15 -14.12 10.90
C ALA A 194 1.19 -15.30 9.91
N GLN A 195 2.18 -16.19 10.05
CA GLN A 195 2.31 -17.39 9.23
C GLN A 195 1.24 -18.44 9.50
N GLN A 196 0.77 -18.54 10.75
CA GLN A 196 -0.28 -19.48 11.16
C GLN A 196 -1.67 -19.01 10.69
N LYS A 197 -1.91 -17.69 10.75
CA LYS A 197 -3.15 -17.06 10.30
C LYS A 197 -3.19 -16.77 8.79
N TRP A 198 -2.25 -17.32 8.01
CA TRP A 198 -2.17 -17.10 6.56
C TRP A 198 -3.52 -17.33 5.86
N GLU A 199 -4.14 -18.49 6.11
CA GLU A 199 -5.42 -18.86 5.51
C GLU A 199 -6.58 -17.97 5.96
N LYS A 200 -6.60 -17.52 7.22
CA LYS A 200 -7.62 -16.58 7.71
C LYS A 200 -7.51 -15.22 6.99
N TYR A 201 -6.29 -14.70 6.84
CA TYR A 201 -6.05 -13.49 6.07
C TYR A 201 -6.33 -13.66 4.56
N THR A 202 -6.13 -14.86 4.00
CA THR A 202 -6.52 -15.18 2.61
C THR A 202 -8.03 -15.03 2.46
N TYR A 203 -8.79 -15.61 3.40
CA TYR A 203 -10.24 -15.49 3.44
C TYR A 203 -10.69 -14.03 3.60
N ALA A 204 -10.10 -13.28 4.54
CA ALA A 204 -10.44 -11.88 4.76
C ALA A 204 -10.16 -11.00 3.53
N LYS A 205 -8.99 -11.15 2.89
CA LYS A 205 -8.66 -10.49 1.61
C LYS A 205 -9.72 -10.79 0.56
N ARG A 206 -10.11 -12.06 0.43
CA ARG A 206 -11.13 -12.48 -0.53
C ARG A 206 -12.46 -11.78 -0.24
N GLN A 207 -12.92 -11.79 1.01
CA GLN A 207 -14.18 -11.16 1.41
C GLN A 207 -14.22 -9.67 1.10
N VAL A 208 -13.14 -8.92 1.38
CA VAL A 208 -13.11 -7.49 1.04
C VAL A 208 -13.10 -7.28 -0.48
N LEU A 209 -12.36 -8.07 -1.25
CA LEU A 209 -12.35 -7.96 -2.71
C LEU A 209 -13.72 -8.29 -3.30
N GLU A 210 -14.38 -9.36 -2.86
CA GLU A 210 -15.71 -9.76 -3.36
C GLU A 210 -16.78 -8.72 -3.05
N LYS A 211 -16.79 -8.17 -1.84
CA LYS A 211 -17.89 -7.33 -1.36
C LYS A 211 -17.69 -5.85 -1.61
N THR A 212 -16.46 -5.38 -1.84
CA THR A 212 -16.15 -3.94 -1.91
C THR A 212 -15.39 -3.52 -3.16
N ASN A 213 -15.08 -4.43 -4.09
CA ASN A 213 -14.53 -4.06 -5.40
C ASN A 213 -15.65 -3.58 -6.33
N VAL A 214 -15.99 -2.29 -6.25
CA VAL A 214 -16.99 -1.63 -7.11
C VAL A 214 -16.32 -0.84 -8.23
N GLU A 215 -17.08 -0.47 -9.26
CA GLU A 215 -16.55 0.21 -10.45
C GLU A 215 -15.99 1.60 -10.14
N LEU A 216 -16.67 2.36 -9.27
CA LEU A 216 -16.27 3.72 -8.88
C LEU A 216 -14.99 3.73 -8.03
N THR A 217 -14.86 2.76 -7.14
CA THR A 217 -13.72 2.61 -6.23
C THR A 217 -13.18 1.17 -6.29
N PRO A 218 -12.48 0.80 -7.38
CA PRO A 218 -11.97 -0.56 -7.53
C PRO A 218 -10.79 -0.79 -6.60
N TRP A 219 -10.57 -2.05 -6.25
CA TRP A 219 -9.32 -2.46 -5.60
C TRP A 219 -8.19 -2.56 -6.61
N HIS A 220 -7.04 -2.01 -6.24
CA HIS A 220 -5.79 -2.15 -6.99
C HIS A 220 -4.86 -3.11 -6.25
N VAL A 221 -4.59 -4.27 -6.83
CA VAL A 221 -3.73 -5.29 -6.20
C VAL A 221 -2.35 -5.23 -6.82
N ILE A 222 -1.33 -5.02 -5.97
CA ILE A 222 0.08 -4.90 -6.39
C ILE A 222 0.91 -5.97 -5.69
N ASP A 223 1.52 -6.86 -6.47
CA ASP A 223 2.51 -7.83 -6.00
C ASP A 223 3.78 -7.09 -5.55
N SER A 224 3.97 -7.09 -4.25
CA SER A 224 5.03 -6.35 -3.56
C SER A 224 6.21 -7.23 -3.16
N ASN A 225 6.31 -8.44 -3.70
CA ASN A 225 7.45 -9.36 -3.51
C ASN A 225 8.79 -8.65 -3.76
N ILE A 226 8.86 -7.83 -4.82
CA ILE A 226 9.99 -6.95 -5.14
C ILE A 226 9.62 -5.52 -4.75
N ARG A 227 10.18 -5.02 -3.64
CA ARG A 227 9.75 -3.77 -2.99
C ARG A 227 9.81 -2.54 -3.91
N TYR A 228 10.91 -2.31 -4.62
CA TYR A 228 11.07 -1.11 -5.46
C TYR A 228 10.10 -1.07 -6.65
N LEU A 229 9.68 -2.23 -7.17
CA LEU A 229 8.68 -2.28 -8.24
C LEU A 229 7.29 -1.90 -7.73
N ALA A 230 6.94 -2.32 -6.51
CA ALA A 230 5.68 -1.91 -5.89
C ALA A 230 5.65 -0.40 -5.59
N VAL A 231 6.78 0.19 -5.17
CA VAL A 231 6.90 1.66 -5.03
C VAL A 231 6.56 2.37 -6.34
N ILE A 232 7.19 1.94 -7.44
CA ILE A 232 6.94 2.52 -8.76
C ILE A 232 5.47 2.37 -9.15
N GLU A 233 4.87 1.21 -8.92
CA GLU A 233 3.49 0.94 -9.30
C GLU A 233 2.48 1.76 -8.47
N VAL A 234 2.73 1.96 -7.17
CA VAL A 234 1.92 2.86 -6.33
C VAL A 234 2.07 4.32 -6.79
N ILE A 235 3.27 4.77 -7.15
CA ILE A 235 3.46 6.12 -7.71
C ILE A 235 2.68 6.28 -9.01
N LYS A 236 2.76 5.30 -9.92
CA LYS A 236 1.97 5.32 -11.17
C LYS A 236 0.48 5.39 -10.88
N LEU A 237 0.00 4.61 -9.93
CA LEU A 237 -1.42 4.60 -9.56
C LEU A 237 -1.88 5.96 -9.01
N LEU A 238 -1.04 6.61 -8.19
CA LEU A 238 -1.30 7.97 -7.71
C LEU A 238 -1.40 8.94 -8.87
N ILE A 239 -0.42 8.95 -9.77
CA ILE A 239 -0.42 9.86 -10.91
C ILE A 239 -1.63 9.60 -11.83
N ASN A 240 -1.96 8.33 -12.10
CA ASN A 240 -3.12 7.93 -12.89
C ASN A 240 -4.47 8.14 -12.17
N SER A 241 -4.48 8.67 -10.94
CA SER A 241 -5.73 9.07 -10.30
C SER A 241 -6.42 10.20 -11.06
N HIS A 242 -5.63 11.09 -11.70
CA HIS A 242 -6.10 12.14 -12.61
C HIS A 242 -5.52 11.94 -14.02
N GLN A 243 -6.35 11.46 -14.95
CA GLN A 243 -5.89 10.97 -16.25
C GLN A 243 -5.31 12.06 -17.16
N GLU A 244 -5.85 13.29 -17.09
CA GLU A 244 -5.38 14.40 -17.92
C GLU A 244 -3.99 14.85 -17.46
N VAL A 245 -3.81 15.03 -16.15
CA VAL A 245 -2.50 15.37 -15.57
C VAL A 245 -1.50 14.23 -15.81
N ALA A 246 -1.91 12.97 -15.69
CA ALA A 246 -1.06 11.82 -16.00
C ALA A 246 -0.53 11.87 -17.45
N ASN A 247 -1.38 12.24 -18.41
CA ASN A 247 -0.98 12.37 -19.82
C ASN A 247 0.06 13.48 -20.01
N ILE A 248 -0.12 14.63 -19.35
CA ILE A 248 0.83 15.76 -19.37
C ILE A 248 2.18 15.31 -18.80
N VAL A 249 2.18 14.68 -17.62
CA VAL A 249 3.39 14.20 -16.95
C VAL A 249 4.11 13.15 -17.80
N SER A 250 3.39 12.17 -18.33
CA SER A 250 3.95 11.12 -19.19
C SER A 250 4.63 11.71 -20.42
N LYS A 251 3.98 12.65 -21.11
CA LYS A 251 4.51 13.30 -22.32
C LYS A 251 5.73 14.16 -22.00
N LYS A 252 5.66 15.01 -20.97
CA LYS A 252 6.71 15.96 -20.62
C LYS A 252 7.99 15.27 -20.13
N LEU A 253 7.86 14.19 -19.37
CA LEU A 253 9.00 13.47 -18.80
C LEU A 253 9.37 12.17 -19.53
N LYS A 254 8.65 11.83 -20.61
CA LYS A 254 8.85 10.58 -21.38
C LYS A 254 8.86 9.34 -20.49
N VAL A 255 7.97 9.31 -19.48
CA VAL A 255 7.86 8.22 -18.50
C VAL A 255 6.64 7.36 -18.82
N ASN A 256 6.79 6.04 -18.68
CA ASN A 256 5.69 5.10 -18.90
C ASN A 256 4.85 4.94 -17.63
N LEU A 257 3.65 5.51 -17.62
CA LEU A 257 2.71 5.40 -16.52
C LEU A 257 1.75 4.20 -16.64
N LYS A 258 1.86 3.39 -17.71
CA LYS A 258 1.02 2.19 -17.84
C LYS A 258 1.34 1.19 -16.72
N PRO A 259 0.31 0.57 -16.12
CA PRO A 259 0.52 -0.42 -15.07
C PRO A 259 1.34 -1.62 -15.54
N ASN A 260 2.26 -2.10 -14.70
CA ASN A 260 3.00 -3.33 -14.99
C ASN A 260 2.12 -4.56 -14.72
N LYS A 261 1.45 -5.08 -15.75
CA LYS A 261 0.53 -6.24 -15.65
C LYS A 261 1.13 -7.51 -15.05
N LYS A 262 2.47 -7.63 -14.94
CA LYS A 262 3.12 -8.76 -14.24
C LYS A 262 2.93 -8.71 -12.73
N ILE A 263 2.75 -7.51 -12.16
CA ILE A 263 2.63 -7.29 -10.71
C ILE A 263 1.37 -6.52 -10.33
N TYR A 264 0.67 -5.92 -11.28
CA TYR A 264 -0.53 -5.12 -11.05
C TYR A 264 -1.75 -5.82 -11.62
N ARG A 265 -2.83 -5.85 -10.83
CA ARG A 265 -4.15 -6.38 -11.19
C ARG A 265 -5.26 -5.55 -10.57
N LEU A 266 -6.44 -5.52 -11.21
CA LEU A 266 -7.65 -5.04 -10.54
C LEU A 266 -8.18 -6.12 -9.59
N GLY A 267 -9.00 -5.74 -8.61
CA GLY A 267 -9.57 -6.67 -7.64
C GLY A 267 -10.32 -7.84 -8.30
N LYS A 268 -11.08 -7.57 -9.37
CA LYS A 268 -11.74 -8.62 -10.16
C LYS A 268 -10.76 -9.64 -10.77
N ASP A 269 -9.61 -9.18 -11.26
CA ASP A 269 -8.61 -10.03 -11.88
C ASP A 269 -7.87 -10.85 -10.81
N GLU A 270 -7.67 -10.26 -9.63
CA GLU A 270 -7.13 -10.96 -8.47
C GLU A 270 -8.06 -12.06 -7.98
N LEU A 271 -9.39 -11.83 -7.93
CA LEU A 271 -10.36 -12.87 -7.54
C LEU A 271 -10.33 -14.06 -8.51
N ILE A 272 -10.24 -13.81 -9.81
CA ILE A 272 -10.08 -14.86 -10.83
C ILE A 272 -8.79 -15.64 -10.59
N LEU A 273 -7.69 -14.95 -10.29
CA LEU A 273 -6.40 -15.58 -10.01
C LEU A 273 -6.44 -16.41 -8.72
N MET A 274 -7.06 -15.91 -7.66
CA MET A 274 -7.25 -16.63 -6.39
C MET A 274 -8.05 -17.91 -6.60
N ASN A 275 -9.13 -17.88 -7.39
CA ASN A 275 -9.90 -19.08 -7.76
C ASN A 275 -9.03 -20.10 -8.50
N LYS A 276 -8.26 -19.66 -9.50
CA LYS A 276 -7.35 -20.54 -10.26
C LYS A 276 -6.27 -21.19 -9.40
N ARG A 277 -5.84 -20.53 -8.33
CA ARG A 277 -4.82 -21.02 -7.39
C ARG A 277 -5.39 -21.80 -6.21
N GLY A 278 -6.72 -21.88 -6.06
CA GLY A 278 -7.36 -22.48 -4.89
C GLY A 278 -7.16 -21.66 -3.60
N GLU A 279 -6.89 -20.36 -3.70
CA GLU A 279 -6.67 -19.46 -2.56
C GLU A 279 -8.00 -19.00 -1.94
N TYR A 280 -8.80 -19.93 -1.43
CA TYR A 280 -10.08 -19.62 -0.77
C TYR A 280 -9.90 -19.11 0.66
N GLY A 281 -8.83 -19.54 1.34
CA GLY A 281 -8.61 -19.27 2.75
C GLY A 281 -9.47 -20.12 3.67
N LYS A 282 -9.33 -19.89 4.98
CA LYS A 282 -10.10 -20.55 6.04
C LYS A 282 -11.07 -19.54 6.66
N PRO A 283 -12.39 -19.77 6.60
CA PRO A 283 -13.36 -18.95 7.31
C PRO A 283 -13.08 -18.91 8.82
N PHE A 284 -13.57 -17.86 9.47
CA PHE A 284 -13.49 -17.68 10.92
C PHE A 284 -14.82 -17.13 11.45
N ASN A 285 -15.13 -17.48 12.69
CA ASN A 285 -16.32 -16.98 13.38
C ASN A 285 -15.93 -15.78 14.23
N LEU A 286 -16.70 -14.71 14.14
CA LEU A 286 -16.56 -13.56 15.01
C LEU A 286 -17.43 -13.74 16.25
N ARG A 287 -16.95 -13.24 17.38
CA ARG A 287 -17.75 -13.17 18.62
C ARG A 287 -18.88 -12.15 18.46
N LYS A 288 -20.03 -12.44 19.04
CA LYS A 288 -21.10 -11.45 19.20
C LYS A 288 -20.72 -10.44 20.28
N ALA A 289 -21.28 -9.24 20.20
CA ALA A 289 -21.21 -8.29 21.29
C ALA A 289 -21.87 -8.88 22.55
N GLU A 290 -21.23 -8.67 23.71
CA GLU A 290 -21.78 -9.00 25.03
C GLU A 290 -22.84 -7.98 25.45
#